data_AF-A0A7X8YSF2-F1
#
_entry.id   AF-A0A7X8YSF2-F1
#
_cell.length_a   1.000
_cell.length_b   1.000
_cell.length_c   1.000
_cell.angle_alpha   90.00
_cell.angle_beta   90.00
_cell.angle_gamma   90.00
#
_symmetry.space_group_name_H-M   'P 1'
#
loop_
_entity.id
_entity.type
_entity.pdbx_description
1 polymer ?
#
loop_
_entity_poly.entity_id
_entity_poly.type
_entity_poly.pdbx_seq_one_letter_code
_entity_poly.pdbx_strand_id
1 'polypeptide(L)'
;MTQWDHLFADPRRSGVYDLLPAAVPEFRRAAARSGLELFHLDLAGIDDKTAFLCAAADLLRFPPYFGSNWDAFEECLTDLSWLETEGYVLLVENPDSFRENAPEELATARDILDAAAAFWNEQGVRFFVGIVSAPRDKKDCEDKESQEEDDE
;
A
#
# COMPACT_ATOMS: atom_id res chain seq x y z
N MET A 1 6.63 -1.21 -23.55
CA MET A 1 5.75 -0.56 -22.57
C MET A 1 4.76 -1.59 -22.11
N THR A 2 4.79 -1.92 -20.81
CA THR A 2 3.82 -2.83 -20.18
C THR A 2 2.65 -2.05 -19.62
N GLN A 3 1.57 -2.72 -19.23
CA GLN A 3 0.42 -2.05 -18.61
C GLN A 3 0.82 -1.24 -17.36
N TRP A 4 1.85 -1.69 -16.64
CA TRP A 4 2.37 -1.04 -15.44
C TRP A 4 3.08 0.28 -15.76
N ASP A 5 3.81 0.38 -16.87
CA ASP A 5 4.42 1.66 -17.29
C ASP A 5 3.35 2.74 -17.51
N HIS A 6 2.25 2.37 -18.18
CA HIS A 6 1.14 3.30 -18.42
C HIS A 6 0.42 3.69 -17.13
N LEU A 7 0.35 2.77 -16.16
CA LEU A 7 -0.25 3.02 -14.86
C LEU A 7 0.60 3.99 -14.04
N PHE A 8 1.91 3.76 -13.98
CA PHE A 8 2.88 4.61 -13.27
C PHE A 8 3.08 5.98 -13.91
N ALA A 9 2.80 6.12 -15.21
CA ALA A 9 2.87 7.41 -15.88
C ALA A 9 1.80 8.41 -15.37
N ASP A 10 0.65 7.91 -14.90
CA ASP A 10 -0.50 8.73 -14.52
C ASP A 10 -0.68 8.80 -12.99
N PRO A 11 -0.43 9.96 -12.35
CA PRO A 11 -0.63 10.12 -10.90
C PRO A 11 -2.08 9.90 -10.46
N ARG A 12 -3.06 10.02 -11.36
CA ARG A 12 -4.48 9.77 -11.05
C ARG A 12 -4.79 8.29 -10.82
N ARG A 13 -3.86 7.41 -11.16
CA ARG A 13 -3.95 5.98 -10.92
C ARG A 13 -3.25 5.55 -9.63
N SER A 14 -2.74 6.49 -8.84
CA SER A 14 -2.23 6.22 -7.50
C SER A 14 -3.29 5.50 -6.67
N GLY A 15 -2.90 4.39 -6.04
CA GLY A 15 -3.83 3.46 -5.38
C GLY A 15 -3.15 2.16 -4.95
N VAL A 16 -3.92 1.31 -4.28
CA VAL A 16 -3.49 -0.02 -3.84
C VAL A 16 -3.93 -1.09 -4.84
N TYR A 17 -2.99 -1.93 -5.25
CA TYR A 17 -3.17 -2.97 -6.27
C TYR A 17 -2.79 -4.34 -5.72
N ASP A 18 -3.66 -5.32 -5.93
CA ASP A 18 -3.35 -6.72 -5.71
C ASP A 18 -2.46 -7.26 -6.83
N LEU A 19 -1.28 -7.77 -6.46
CA LEU A 19 -0.29 -8.33 -7.37
C LEU A 19 -0.20 -9.84 -7.18
N LEU A 20 -0.15 -10.56 -8.29
CA LEU A 20 0.28 -11.96 -8.25
C LEU A 20 1.80 -12.02 -8.05
N PRO A 21 2.34 -13.04 -7.35
CA PRO A 21 3.78 -13.22 -7.17
C PRO A 21 4.55 -13.24 -8.50
N ALA A 22 3.93 -13.76 -9.57
CA ALA A 22 4.52 -13.78 -10.91
C ALA A 22 4.61 -12.40 -11.58
N ALA A 23 3.77 -11.43 -11.17
CA ALA A 23 3.76 -10.08 -11.72
C ALA A 23 4.78 -9.14 -11.04
N VAL A 24 5.25 -9.50 -9.85
CA VAL A 24 6.19 -8.72 -9.04
C VAL A 24 7.45 -8.29 -9.82
N PRO A 25 8.17 -9.19 -10.53
CA PRO A 25 9.39 -8.80 -11.21
C PRO A 25 9.14 -7.72 -12.27
N GLU A 26 8.00 -7.78 -12.95
CA GLU A 26 7.64 -6.80 -13.96
C GLU A 26 7.16 -5.48 -13.34
N PHE A 27 6.44 -5.54 -12.23
CA PHE A 27 6.04 -4.36 -11.45
C PHE A 27 7.26 -3.57 -10.96
N ARG A 28 8.27 -4.27 -10.39
CA ARG A 28 9.54 -3.65 -9.97
C ARG A 28 10.28 -3.01 -11.14
N ARG A 29 10.35 -3.70 -12.27
CA ARG A 29 11.00 -3.17 -13.48
C ARG A 29 10.28 -1.96 -14.02
N ALA A 30 8.94 -1.96 -14.03
CA ALA A 30 8.15 -0.83 -14.48
C ALA A 30 8.34 0.40 -13.58
N ALA A 31 8.40 0.22 -12.25
CA ALA A 31 8.67 1.32 -11.31
C ALA A 31 10.04 1.96 -11.58
N ALA A 32 11.08 1.11 -11.72
CA ALA A 32 12.43 1.57 -12.03
C ALA A 32 12.53 2.29 -13.40
N ARG A 33 11.78 1.83 -14.42
CA ARG A 33 11.72 2.50 -15.73
C ARG A 33 11.03 3.86 -15.67
N SER A 34 10.04 4.00 -14.80
CA SER A 34 9.33 5.25 -14.56
C SER A 34 10.09 6.23 -13.67
N GLY A 35 11.26 5.84 -13.13
CA GLY A 35 12.05 6.67 -12.21
C GLY A 35 11.42 6.83 -10.83
N LEU A 36 10.51 5.94 -10.44
CA LEU A 36 9.86 5.97 -9.13
C LEU A 36 10.71 5.22 -8.10
N GLU A 37 10.72 5.72 -6.87
CA GLU A 37 11.43 5.05 -5.78
C GLU A 37 10.62 3.84 -5.31
N LEU A 38 11.21 2.65 -5.40
CA LEU A 38 10.57 1.41 -5.02
C LEU A 38 11.00 0.98 -3.61
N PHE A 39 10.01 0.91 -2.72
CA PHE A 39 10.12 0.46 -1.35
C PHE A 39 9.63 -0.98 -1.26
N HIS A 40 10.52 -1.91 -0.96
CA HIS A 40 10.16 -3.33 -0.79
C HIS A 40 9.98 -3.64 0.70
N LEU A 41 8.73 -3.91 1.08
CA LEU A 41 8.33 -4.35 2.41
C LEU A 41 8.11 -5.87 2.38
N ASP A 42 9.01 -6.62 3.03
CA ASP A 42 8.85 -8.06 3.20
C ASP A 42 8.22 -8.35 4.57
N LEU A 43 7.02 -8.95 4.55
CA LEU A 43 6.31 -9.37 5.77
C LEU A 43 6.61 -10.81 6.17
N ALA A 44 7.61 -11.45 5.55
CA ALA A 44 8.03 -12.79 5.92
C ALA A 44 8.43 -12.87 7.41
N GLY A 45 7.65 -13.60 8.20
CA GLY A 45 7.88 -13.77 9.63
C GLY A 45 7.42 -12.58 10.50
N ILE A 46 6.68 -11.63 9.91
CA ILE A 46 5.98 -10.57 10.65
C ILE A 46 4.56 -11.06 10.94
N ASP A 47 4.23 -11.21 12.22
CA ASP A 47 2.93 -11.63 12.73
C ASP A 47 2.28 -10.60 13.66
N ASP A 48 3.01 -9.56 14.05
CA ASP A 48 2.56 -8.51 14.96
C ASP A 48 2.47 -7.13 14.28
N LYS A 49 1.45 -6.34 14.66
CA LYS A 49 1.29 -4.92 14.30
C LYS A 49 2.60 -4.14 14.40
N THR A 50 3.25 -4.23 15.56
CA THR A 50 4.42 -3.41 15.86
C THR A 50 5.56 -3.75 14.91
N ALA A 51 5.75 -5.03 14.57
CA ALA A 51 6.76 -5.45 13.62
C ALA A 51 6.46 -4.93 12.21
N PHE A 52 5.20 -4.96 11.77
CA PHE A 52 4.78 -4.33 10.50
C PHE A 52 5.10 -2.83 10.49
N LEU A 53 4.68 -2.11 11.54
CA LEU A 53 4.89 -0.67 11.64
C LEU A 53 6.37 -0.31 11.71
N CYS A 54 7.19 -1.08 12.42
CA CYS A 54 8.64 -0.89 12.46
C CYS A 54 9.29 -1.15 11.10
N ALA A 55 8.90 -2.22 10.39
CA ALA A 55 9.44 -2.51 9.07
C ALA A 55 9.09 -1.43 8.04
N ALA A 56 7.84 -0.93 8.07
CA ALA A 56 7.42 0.16 7.21
C ALA A 56 8.11 1.50 7.58
N ALA A 57 8.26 1.78 8.88
CA ALA A 57 8.95 2.96 9.37
C ALA A 57 10.44 2.97 8.97
N ASP A 58 11.13 1.83 9.05
CA ASP A 58 12.54 1.73 8.62
C ASP A 58 12.66 1.95 7.11
N LEU A 59 11.76 1.32 6.34
CA LEU A 59 11.73 1.39 4.88
C LEU A 59 11.46 2.81 4.36
N LEU A 60 10.49 3.52 4.94
CA LEU A 60 10.13 4.90 4.58
C LEU A 60 10.92 5.96 5.36
N ARG A 61 11.90 5.53 6.17
CA ARG A 61 12.76 6.39 7.02
C ARG A 61 11.97 7.34 7.90
N PHE A 62 10.95 6.81 8.58
CA PHE A 62 10.11 7.59 9.45
C PHE A 62 10.92 8.24 10.59
N PRO A 63 10.45 9.40 11.10
CA PRO A 63 11.10 10.09 12.19
C PRO A 63 11.17 9.24 13.48
N PRO A 64 12.15 9.50 14.36
CA PRO A 64 12.30 8.74 15.62
C PRO A 64 11.17 8.98 16.62
N TYR A 65 10.31 9.98 16.40
CA TYR A 65 9.11 10.25 17.20
C TYR A 65 7.88 9.44 16.75
N PHE A 66 8.05 8.52 15.79
CA PHE A 66 6.97 7.68 15.29
C PHE A 66 6.30 6.89 16.43
N GLY A 67 4.99 7.15 16.61
CA GLY A 67 4.20 6.63 17.74
C GLY A 67 3.89 5.13 17.68
N SER A 68 4.37 4.40 16.67
CA SER A 68 4.12 2.95 16.48
C SER A 68 2.63 2.58 16.56
N ASN A 69 1.78 3.41 15.96
CA ASN A 69 0.33 3.21 15.92
C ASN A 69 -0.22 3.48 14.52
N TRP A 70 -1.45 3.02 14.23
CA TRP A 70 -2.10 3.16 12.92
C TRP A 70 -2.30 4.62 12.50
N ASP A 71 -2.76 5.46 13.43
CA ASP A 71 -2.93 6.90 13.24
C ASP A 71 -1.60 7.59 12.89
N ALA A 72 -0.53 7.29 13.64
CA ALA A 72 0.81 7.81 13.33
C ALA A 72 1.35 7.30 11.99
N PHE A 73 0.94 6.11 11.57
CA PHE A 73 1.32 5.52 10.29
C PHE A 73 0.65 6.23 9.13
N GLU A 74 -0.66 6.50 9.25
CA GLU A 74 -1.42 7.31 8.29
C GLU A 74 -0.83 8.71 8.13
N GLU A 75 -0.58 9.41 9.24
CA GLU A 75 0.00 10.75 9.24
C GLU A 75 1.39 10.78 8.58
N CYS A 76 2.24 9.78 8.86
CA CYS A 76 3.56 9.71 8.22
C CYS A 76 3.47 9.29 6.75
N LEU A 77 2.45 8.53 6.33
CA LEU A 77 2.23 8.17 4.94
C LEU A 77 1.71 9.35 4.11
N THR A 78 0.94 10.26 4.71
CA THR A 78 0.43 11.47 4.06
C THR A 78 1.43 12.63 4.12
N ASP A 79 2.42 12.59 5.01
CA ASP A 79 3.55 13.51 5.07
C ASP A 79 4.88 12.79 4.81
N LEU A 80 5.19 12.48 3.55
CA LEU A 80 6.50 11.93 3.16
C LEU A 80 7.46 13.02 2.69
N SER A 81 7.31 14.24 3.19
CA SER A 81 8.07 15.41 2.73
C SER A 81 9.60 15.29 2.94
N TRP A 82 10.06 14.41 3.81
CA TRP A 82 11.48 14.11 4.02
C TRP A 82 12.10 13.18 2.96
N LEU A 83 11.28 12.54 2.12
CA LEU A 83 11.76 11.74 0.99
C LEU A 83 11.75 12.60 -0.27
N GLU A 84 12.94 12.97 -0.76
CA GLU A 84 13.09 13.73 -2.00
C GLU A 84 12.92 12.83 -3.25
N THR A 85 11.70 12.35 -3.50
CA THR A 85 11.38 11.52 -4.67
C THR A 85 10.24 12.11 -5.52
N GLU A 86 10.25 11.81 -6.83
CA GLU A 86 9.16 12.17 -7.75
C GLU A 86 7.91 11.28 -7.60
N GLY A 87 8.03 10.16 -6.88
CA GLY A 87 6.91 9.31 -6.52
C GLY A 87 7.33 8.02 -5.81
N TYR A 88 6.35 7.36 -5.22
CA TYR A 88 6.50 6.27 -4.29
C TYR A 88 5.86 5.01 -4.84
N VAL A 89 6.60 3.91 -4.83
CA VAL A 89 6.07 2.58 -5.13
C VAL A 89 6.36 1.66 -3.96
N LEU A 90 5.34 1.31 -3.17
CA LEU A 90 5.46 0.34 -2.09
C LEU A 90 5.10 -1.06 -2.61
N LEU A 91 5.93 -2.04 -2.36
CA LEU A 91 5.68 -3.44 -2.69
C LEU A 91 5.68 -4.27 -1.41
N VAL A 92 4.53 -4.82 -1.06
CA VAL A 92 4.33 -5.65 0.12
C VAL A 92 4.33 -7.12 -0.28
N GLU A 93 5.33 -7.87 0.17
CA GLU A 93 5.49 -9.31 -0.09
C GLU A 93 5.21 -10.16 1.15
N ASN A 94 4.84 -11.42 0.92
CA ASN A 94 4.56 -12.42 1.96
C ASN A 94 3.57 -11.97 3.07
N PRO A 95 2.44 -11.31 2.75
CA PRO A 95 1.46 -10.92 3.76
C PRO A 95 0.70 -12.11 4.36
N ASP A 96 0.95 -13.35 3.93
CA ASP A 96 0.21 -14.53 4.34
C ASP A 96 0.26 -14.78 5.86
N SER A 97 1.44 -14.74 6.48
CA SER A 97 1.59 -14.95 7.92
C SER A 97 0.88 -13.87 8.75
N PHE A 98 1.00 -12.61 8.33
CA PHE A 98 0.30 -11.50 8.98
C PHE A 98 -1.22 -11.59 8.78
N ARG A 99 -1.67 -11.97 7.57
CA ARG A 99 -3.08 -12.18 7.23
C ARG A 99 -3.71 -13.32 8.03
N GLU A 100 -2.96 -14.36 8.36
CA GLU A 100 -3.46 -15.50 9.14
C GLU A 100 -3.56 -15.18 10.63
N ASN A 101 -2.61 -14.41 11.18
CA ASN A 101 -2.60 -14.06 12.60
C ASN A 101 -3.47 -12.84 12.93
N ALA A 102 -3.48 -11.83 12.04
CA ALA A 102 -4.10 -10.53 12.26
C ALA A 102 -4.82 -10.00 10.99
N PRO A 103 -5.88 -10.67 10.51
CA PRO A 103 -6.58 -10.27 9.29
C PRO A 103 -7.21 -8.88 9.37
N GLU A 104 -7.75 -8.50 10.54
CA GLU A 104 -8.35 -7.18 10.78
C GLU A 104 -7.30 -6.06 10.71
N GLU A 105 -6.06 -6.35 11.15
CA GLU A 105 -4.97 -5.40 11.09
C GLU A 105 -4.43 -5.22 9.67
N LEU A 106 -4.41 -6.29 8.87
CA LEU A 106 -4.07 -6.18 7.45
C LEU A 106 -5.13 -5.37 6.69
N ALA A 107 -6.41 -5.57 6.99
CA ALA A 107 -7.48 -4.76 6.42
C ALA A 107 -7.28 -3.29 6.79
N THR A 108 -7.06 -3.00 8.07
CA THR A 108 -6.77 -1.64 8.56
C THR A 108 -5.56 -1.02 7.85
N ALA A 109 -4.45 -1.76 7.73
CA ALA A 109 -3.26 -1.30 7.03
C ALA A 109 -3.54 -0.97 5.56
N ARG A 110 -4.36 -1.79 4.89
CA ARG A 110 -4.77 -1.57 3.51
C ARG A 110 -5.63 -0.31 3.38
N ASP A 111 -6.63 -0.13 4.24
CA ASP A 111 -7.47 1.07 4.26
C ASP A 111 -6.63 2.35 4.44
N ILE A 112 -5.67 2.33 5.36
CA ILE A 112 -4.76 3.46 5.57
C ILE A 112 -3.89 3.73 4.33
N LEU A 113 -3.37 2.69 3.69
CA LEU A 113 -2.59 2.82 2.45
C LEU A 113 -3.44 3.36 1.30
N ASP A 114 -4.73 2.99 1.23
CA ASP A 114 -5.67 3.48 0.23
C ASP A 114 -6.01 4.95 0.46
N ALA A 115 -6.31 5.34 1.70
CA ALA A 115 -6.53 6.73 2.09
C ALA A 115 -5.31 7.60 1.79
N ALA A 116 -4.11 7.14 2.12
CA ALA A 116 -2.87 7.83 1.78
C ALA A 116 -2.67 7.96 0.27
N ALA A 117 -2.96 6.90 -0.49
CA ALA A 117 -2.88 6.94 -1.96
C ALA A 117 -3.86 7.94 -2.57
N ALA A 118 -5.09 8.03 -2.04
CA ALA A 118 -6.10 9.00 -2.45
C ALA A 118 -5.64 10.43 -2.13
N PHE A 119 -5.09 10.67 -0.94
CA PHE A 119 -4.52 11.96 -0.56
C PHE A 119 -3.41 12.40 -1.53
N TRP A 120 -2.46 11.53 -1.85
CA TRP A 120 -1.40 11.83 -2.82
C TRP A 120 -1.93 12.06 -4.23
N ASN A 121 -2.99 11.34 -4.63
CA ASN A 121 -3.67 11.53 -5.91
C ASN A 121 -4.21 12.95 -6.06
N GLU A 122 -4.85 13.50 -5.01
CA GLU A 122 -5.35 14.87 -4.98
C GLU A 122 -4.23 15.91 -5.12
N GLN A 123 -3.05 15.62 -4.56
CA GLN A 123 -1.84 16.44 -4.69
C GLN A 123 -1.12 16.26 -6.04
N GLY A 124 -1.56 15.30 -6.87
CA GLY A 124 -0.93 14.98 -8.15
C GLY A 124 0.41 14.22 -8.01
N VAL A 125 0.65 13.63 -6.85
CA VAL A 125 1.83 12.81 -6.57
C VAL A 125 1.56 11.36 -6.93
N ARG A 126 2.57 10.68 -7.46
CA ARG A 126 2.52 9.27 -7.83
C ARG A 126 2.77 8.42 -6.59
N PHE A 127 1.73 7.75 -6.09
CA PHE A 127 1.82 6.84 -4.96
C PHE A 127 1.13 5.52 -5.29
N PHE A 128 1.92 4.46 -5.47
CA PHE A 128 1.42 3.15 -5.86
C PHE A 128 1.79 2.12 -4.82
N VAL A 129 0.82 1.29 -4.42
CA VAL A 129 1.07 0.20 -3.50
C VAL A 129 0.71 -1.11 -4.18
N GLY A 130 1.62 -2.06 -4.20
CA GLY A 130 1.43 -3.41 -4.71
C GLY A 130 1.45 -4.41 -3.56
N ILE A 131 0.31 -5.01 -3.23
CA ILE A 131 0.23 -6.06 -2.22
C ILE A 131 0.25 -7.41 -2.92
N VAL A 132 1.26 -8.22 -2.64
CA VAL A 132 1.40 -9.53 -3.24
C VAL A 132 0.48 -10.50 -2.51
N SER A 133 -0.71 -10.71 -3.06
CA SER A 133 -1.67 -11.68 -2.53
C SER A 133 -1.61 -12.96 -3.35
N ALA A 134 -1.40 -14.09 -2.68
CA ALA A 134 -1.64 -15.38 -3.31
C ALA A 134 -3.13 -15.47 -3.68
N PRO A 135 -3.48 -15.96 -4.88
CA PRO A 135 -4.88 -16.17 -5.25
C PRO A 135 -5.47 -17.21 -4.30
N ARG A 136 -6.17 -16.76 -3.26
CA ARG A 136 -7.09 -17.61 -2.51
C ARG A 136 -8.33 -17.77 -3.36
N ASP A 137 -8.67 -19.02 -3.66
CA ASP A 137 -9.97 -19.40 -4.21
C ASP A 137 -11.07 -18.68 -3.39
N LYS A 138 -11.92 -17.90 -4.07
CA LYS A 138 -12.87 -16.95 -3.45
C LYS A 138 -13.72 -17.61 -2.36
N LYS A 139 -13.65 -17.09 -1.14
CA LYS A 139 -14.82 -16.96 -0.25
C LYS A 139 -14.54 -16.02 0.93
N ASP A 140 -14.99 -14.77 0.81
CA ASP A 140 -15.68 -14.02 1.87
C ASP A 140 -16.29 -12.77 1.21
N CYS A 141 -17.58 -12.85 0.87
CA CYS A 141 -18.67 -12.20 1.58
C CYS A 141 -18.85 -10.75 1.11
N GLU A 142 -19.66 -10.62 0.05
CA GLU A 142 -20.59 -9.49 -0.10
C GLU A 142 -21.28 -9.22 1.24
N ASP A 143 -21.15 -8.01 1.78
CA ASP A 143 -22.07 -7.35 2.71
C ASP A 143 -21.57 -5.90 2.86
N LYS A 144 -22.26 -4.81 2.51
CA LYS A 144 -23.61 -4.60 1.98
C LYS A 144 -23.65 -3.31 1.18
N GLU A 145 -24.44 -3.34 0.11
CA GLU A 145 -25.23 -2.20 -0.36
C GLU A 145 -25.93 -1.50 0.83
N SER A 146 -25.78 -0.19 0.93
CA SER A 146 -26.80 0.66 1.52
C SER A 146 -26.98 1.83 0.57
N GLN A 147 -27.78 1.56 -0.45
CA GLN A 147 -28.48 2.54 -1.25
C GLN A 147 -29.90 2.67 -0.67
N GLU A 148 -30.27 3.87 -0.25
CA GLU A 148 -31.62 4.48 -0.27
C GLU A 148 -31.43 5.88 0.35
N GLU A 149 -31.38 6.95 -0.46
CA GLU A 149 -32.51 7.73 -1.02
C GLU A 149 -33.42 8.39 0.04
N ASP A 150 -33.61 9.69 -0.19
CA ASP A 150 -34.57 10.70 0.26
C ASP A 150 -35.70 10.37 1.24
N ASP A 151 -35.91 11.31 2.20
CA ASP A 151 -37.19 11.90 2.65
C ASP A 151 -36.80 12.82 3.86
N GLU A 152 -37.11 14.11 3.97
CA GLU A 152 -38.18 14.97 3.45
C GLU A 152 -37.77 16.46 3.55
#